data_AF-S3JHI5-F1
#
_entry.id   AF-S3JHI5-F1
#
_cell.length_a   1.000
_cell.length_b   1.000
_cell.length_c   1.000
_cell.angle_alpha   90.00
_cell.angle_beta   90.00
_cell.angle_gamma   90.00
#
_symmetry.space_group_name_H-M   'P 1'
#
loop_
_entity.id
_entity.type
_entity.pdbx_description
1 polymer ?
#
loop_
_entity_poly.entity_id
_entity_poly.type
_entity_poly.pdbx_seq_one_letter_code
_entity_poly.pdbx_strand_id
1 'polypeptide(L)'
;MNEGIPNHFEVIRSLPHGHVMAILETIKKLGLDKIISEKSSRIRNLVVAMIVARIINPKSKLATARGFNSETCSQSLGQLLDLEKADEDELYNALDWLL
;
A
#
# COMPACT_ATOMS: atom_id res chain seq x y z
N MET A 1 27.05 -11.87 8.39
CA MET A 1 27.81 -10.66 8.04
C MET A 1 26.91 -9.49 8.34
N ASN A 2 26.94 -8.99 9.58
CA ASN A 2 26.17 -7.81 9.98
C ASN A 2 27.11 -6.61 9.81
N GLU A 3 27.10 -5.99 8.63
CA GLU A 3 27.58 -4.62 8.54
C GLU A 3 26.55 -3.76 9.28
N GLY A 4 26.87 -3.43 10.53
CA GLY A 4 26.09 -2.49 11.31
C GLY A 4 26.01 -1.14 10.59
N ILE A 5 24.89 -0.46 10.75
CA ILE A 5 24.67 0.88 10.21
C ILE A 5 25.83 1.78 10.67
N PRO A 6 26.53 2.49 9.77
CA PRO A 6 27.69 3.30 10.16
C PRO A 6 27.30 4.32 11.24
N ASN A 7 28.19 4.61 12.19
CA ASN A 7 27.95 5.47 13.37
C ASN A 7 27.44 6.90 13.07
N HIS A 8 27.41 7.31 11.79
CA HIS A 8 26.88 8.60 11.34
C HIS A 8 25.43 8.55 10.83
N PHE A 9 24.78 7.38 10.84
CA PHE A 9 23.40 7.22 10.39
C PHE A 9 22.50 6.77 11.55
N GLU A 10 21.29 7.31 11.59
CA GLU A 10 20.23 6.96 12.53
C GLU A 10 19.05 6.33 11.79
N VAL A 11 18.49 5.25 12.33
CA VAL A 11 17.25 4.65 11.81
C VAL A 11 16.07 5.42 12.37
N ILE A 12 15.43 6.22 11.51
CA ILE A 12 14.25 7.00 11.90
C ILE A 12 13.01 6.10 12.06
N ARG A 13 12.86 5.09 11.20
CA ARG A 13 11.74 4.14 11.23
C ARG A 13 12.04 2.88 10.43
N SER A 14 11.54 1.74 10.91
CA SER A 14 11.48 0.49 10.17
C SER A 14 10.03 0.04 9.99
N LEU A 15 9.66 -0.35 8.76
CA LEU A 15 8.32 -0.84 8.43
C LEU A 15 8.40 -2.28 7.91
N PRO A 16 7.45 -3.16 8.28
CA PRO A 16 7.24 -4.42 7.60
C PRO A 16 7.02 -4.19 6.10
N HIS A 17 7.88 -4.81 5.27
CA HIS A 17 7.91 -4.60 3.83
C HIS A 17 7.77 -5.90 3.02
N GLY A 18 8.41 -6.98 3.48
CA GLY A 18 8.52 -8.23 2.71
C GLY A 18 7.18 -8.85 2.30
N HIS A 19 6.22 -8.93 3.21
CA HIS A 19 4.90 -9.47 2.90
C HIS A 19 4.11 -8.57 1.93
N VAL A 20 4.29 -7.25 2.04
CA VAL A 20 3.62 -6.28 1.17
C VAL A 20 4.11 -6.47 -0.26
N MET A 21 5.42 -6.51 -0.44
CA MET A 21 6.05 -6.70 -1.75
C MET A 21 5.72 -8.06 -2.36
N ALA A 22 5.68 -9.12 -1.54
CA ALA A 22 5.29 -10.46 -2.01
C ALA A 22 3.87 -10.47 -2.61
N ILE A 23 2.91 -9.79 -1.97
CA ILE A 23 1.53 -9.70 -2.48
C ILE A 23 1.47 -8.83 -3.73
N LEU A 24 2.12 -7.66 -3.73
CA LEU A 24 2.15 -6.75 -4.89
C LEU A 24 2.75 -7.41 -6.13
N GLU A 25 3.88 -8.11 -5.99
CA GLU A 25 4.48 -8.87 -7.09
C GLU A 25 3.59 -10.02 -7.55
N THR A 26 2.83 -10.64 -6.65
CA THR A 26 1.85 -11.67 -7.01
C THR A 26 0.71 -11.08 -7.85
N ILE A 27 0.15 -9.93 -7.45
CA ILE A 27 -0.88 -9.21 -8.22
C ILE A 27 -0.37 -8.89 -9.63
N LYS A 28 0.86 -8.39 -9.74
CA LYS A 28 1.51 -8.06 -11.02
C LYS A 28 1.73 -9.30 -11.90
N LYS A 29 2.18 -10.42 -11.33
CA LYS A 29 2.36 -11.70 -12.05
C LYS A 29 1.04 -12.26 -12.57
N LEU A 30 -0.04 -12.08 -11.81
CA LEU A 30 -1.40 -12.47 -12.22
C LEU A 30 -2.01 -11.48 -13.23
N GLY A 31 -1.41 -10.30 -13.42
CA GLY A 31 -1.93 -9.24 -14.27
C GLY A 31 -3.22 -8.60 -13.74
N LEU A 32 -3.54 -8.77 -12.45
CA LEU A 32 -4.77 -8.26 -11.86
C LEU A 32 -4.82 -6.72 -11.87
N ASP A 33 -3.69 -6.06 -11.68
CA ASP A 33 -3.56 -4.61 -11.83
C ASP A 33 -3.99 -4.15 -13.23
N LYS A 34 -3.61 -4.89 -14.28
CA LYS A 34 -3.98 -4.59 -15.67
C LYS A 34 -5.45 -4.88 -15.97
N ILE A 35 -6.05 -5.86 -15.31
CA ILE A 35 -7.49 -6.14 -15.40
C ILE A 35 -8.30 -4.99 -14.78
N ILE A 36 -7.84 -4.44 -13.64
CA ILE A 36 -8.48 -3.28 -13.00
C ILE A 36 -8.38 -2.06 -13.92
N SER A 37 -7.19 -1.76 -14.44
CA SER A 37 -7.00 -0.73 -15.45
C SER A 37 -5.68 -0.91 -16.18
N GLU A 38 -5.72 -0.85 -17.52
CA GLU A 38 -4.52 -0.96 -18.35
C GLU A 38 -3.50 0.14 -18.01
N LYS A 39 -3.98 1.38 -17.80
CA LYS A 39 -3.13 2.53 -17.48
C LYS A 39 -2.91 2.63 -15.97
N SER A 40 -1.67 2.96 -15.60
CA SER A 40 -1.37 3.36 -14.23
C SER A 40 -2.10 4.63 -13.86
N SER A 41 -2.81 4.60 -12.73
CA SER A 41 -3.55 5.74 -12.20
C SER A 41 -3.63 5.65 -10.68
N ARG A 42 -3.88 6.79 -10.04
CA ARG A 42 -4.09 6.87 -8.59
C ARG A 42 -5.28 6.01 -8.13
N ILE A 43 -6.38 6.02 -8.89
CA ILE A 43 -7.56 5.20 -8.60
C ILE A 43 -7.25 3.70 -8.67
N ARG A 44 -6.51 3.25 -9.70
CA ARG A 44 -6.06 1.85 -9.76
C ARG A 44 -5.19 1.48 -8.56
N ASN A 45 -4.27 2.37 -8.16
CA ASN A 45 -3.41 2.14 -7.01
C ASN A 45 -4.23 2.03 -5.71
N LEU A 46 -5.25 2.86 -5.50
CA LEU A 46 -6.17 2.75 -4.36
C LEU A 46 -6.89 1.40 -4.32
N VAL A 47 -7.39 0.93 -5.47
CA VAL A 47 -8.04 -0.38 -5.58
C VAL A 47 -7.06 -1.51 -5.24
N VAL A 48 -5.87 -1.50 -5.84
CA VAL A 48 -4.82 -2.49 -5.54
C VAL A 48 -4.44 -2.44 -4.06
N ALA A 49 -4.27 -1.26 -3.48
CA ALA A 49 -3.94 -1.09 -2.06
C ALA A 49 -5.04 -1.67 -1.16
N MET A 50 -6.31 -1.46 -1.49
CA MET A 50 -7.43 -2.05 -0.74
C MET A 50 -7.44 -3.58 -0.83
N ILE A 51 -7.12 -4.16 -1.99
CA ILE A 51 -6.99 -5.61 -2.14
C ILE A 51 -5.85 -6.14 -1.26
N VAL A 52 -4.66 -5.53 -1.34
CA VAL A 52 -3.49 -5.92 -0.55
C VAL A 52 -3.77 -5.78 0.95
N ALA A 53 -4.35 -4.65 1.37
CA ALA A 53 -4.70 -4.41 2.77
C ALA A 53 -5.69 -5.47 3.30
N ARG A 54 -6.65 -5.90 2.46
CA ARG A 54 -7.60 -6.96 2.82
C ARG A 54 -6.94 -8.33 3.02
N ILE A 55 -5.89 -8.62 2.25
CA ILE A 55 -5.11 -9.87 2.37
C ILE A 55 -4.25 -9.84 3.63
N ILE A 56 -3.62 -8.70 3.94
CA ILE A 56 -2.74 -8.57 5.10
C ILE A 56 -3.53 -8.56 6.41
N ASN A 57 -4.50 -7.66 6.54
CA ASN A 57 -5.29 -7.47 7.76
C ASN A 57 -6.57 -6.67 7.45
N PRO A 58 -7.71 -7.34 7.18
CA PRO A 58 -8.94 -6.69 6.75
C PRO A 58 -9.52 -5.76 7.82
N LYS A 59 -9.82 -4.50 7.45
CA LYS A 59 -10.37 -3.47 8.34
C LYS A 59 -11.35 -2.54 7.61
N SER A 60 -11.92 -1.57 8.32
CA SER A 60 -12.73 -0.49 7.73
C SER A 60 -11.90 0.41 6.79
N LYS A 61 -12.59 1.24 6.00
CA LYS A 61 -11.96 2.20 5.08
C LYS A 61 -11.12 3.24 5.83
N LEU A 62 -11.66 3.85 6.89
CA LEU A 62 -10.90 4.73 7.78
C LEU A 62 -9.62 4.10 8.31
N ALA A 63 -9.71 2.86 8.82
CA ALA A 63 -8.55 2.17 9.38
C ALA A 63 -7.53 1.79 8.29
N THR A 64 -8.01 1.51 7.08
CA THR A 64 -7.16 1.23 5.91
C THR A 64 -6.41 2.48 5.46
N ALA A 65 -7.12 3.61 5.30
CA ALA A 65 -6.52 4.91 4.94
C ALA A 65 -5.48 5.38 5.97
N ARG A 66 -5.79 5.28 7.27
CA ARG A 66 -4.80 5.50 8.35
C ARG A 66 -3.59 4.57 8.22
N GLY A 67 -3.80 3.32 7.81
CA GLY A 67 -2.72 2.39 7.54
C GLY A 67 -1.77 2.81 6.41
N PHE A 68 -2.18 3.70 5.51
CA PHE A 68 -1.33 4.25 4.45
C PHE A 68 -0.59 5.52 4.87
N ASN A 69 -1.19 6.30 5.76
CA ASN A 69 -0.69 7.61 6.14
C ASN A 69 0.75 7.54 6.70
N SER A 70 1.62 8.45 6.24
CA SER A 70 3.04 8.45 6.59
C SER A 70 3.31 8.49 8.09
N GLU A 71 2.44 9.07 8.90
CA GLU A 71 2.63 9.15 10.36
C GLU A 71 2.10 7.88 11.06
N THR A 72 1.01 7.30 10.56
CA THR A 72 0.29 6.21 11.25
C THR A 72 0.44 4.82 10.58
N CYS A 73 1.21 4.72 9.50
CA CYS A 73 1.38 3.47 8.77
C CYS A 73 2.04 2.36 9.62
N SER A 74 1.56 1.14 9.46
CA SER A 74 2.12 -0.03 10.17
C SER A 74 2.95 -0.93 9.24
N GLN A 75 3.01 -0.60 7.96
CA GLN A 75 3.69 -1.34 6.89
C GLN A 75 3.83 -0.42 5.66
N SER A 76 4.65 -0.82 4.68
CA SER A 76 5.12 0.08 3.60
C SER A 76 4.16 0.27 2.40
N LEU A 77 2.94 -0.27 2.42
CA LEU A 77 2.02 -0.27 1.25
C LEU A 77 1.65 1.14 0.77
N GLY A 78 1.36 2.05 1.69
CA GLY A 78 1.02 3.44 1.34
C GLY A 78 2.12 4.07 0.49
N GLN A 79 3.36 3.95 0.96
CA GLN A 79 4.55 4.44 0.28
C GLN A 79 4.81 3.77 -1.07
N LEU A 80 4.65 2.45 -1.16
CA LEU A 80 4.89 1.71 -2.40
C LEU A 80 3.94 2.09 -3.54
N LEU A 81 2.77 2.66 -3.22
CA LEU A 81 1.73 2.99 -4.19
C LEU A 81 1.43 4.50 -4.28
N ASP A 82 2.20 5.34 -3.59
CA ASP A 82 2.04 6.80 -3.50
C ASP A 82 0.67 7.23 -2.93
N LEU A 83 0.28 6.59 -1.83
CA LEU A 83 -1.03 6.72 -1.18
C LEU A 83 -0.98 7.24 0.26
N GLU A 84 0.16 7.78 0.70
CA GLU A 84 0.35 8.26 2.09
C GLU A 84 -0.59 9.40 2.49
N LYS A 85 -1.26 10.02 1.51
CA LYS A 85 -2.25 11.08 1.74
C LYS A 85 -3.68 10.67 1.43
N ALA A 86 -3.91 9.39 1.12
CA ALA A 86 -5.26 8.89 0.86
C ALA A 86 -6.10 8.91 2.14
N ASP A 87 -7.35 9.36 2.02
CA ASP A 87 -8.36 9.30 3.07
C ASP A 87 -9.41 8.23 2.74
N GLU A 88 -10.40 8.06 3.64
CA GLU A 88 -11.42 7.05 3.44
C GLU A 88 -12.39 7.36 2.30
N ASP A 89 -12.66 8.64 2.05
CA ASP A 89 -13.55 9.10 0.97
C ASP A 89 -12.94 8.78 -0.38
N GLU A 90 -11.63 8.98 -0.54
CA GLU A 90 -10.90 8.59 -1.75
C GLU A 90 -10.98 7.07 -2.01
N LEU A 91 -10.95 6.27 -0.95
CA LEU A 91 -11.12 4.81 -1.06
C LEU A 91 -12.55 4.42 -1.44
N TYR A 92 -13.57 5.13 -0.97
CA TYR A 92 -14.95 4.91 -1.41
C TYR A 92 -15.13 5.31 -2.88
N ASN A 93 -14.64 6.48 -3.28
CA ASN A 93 -14.68 6.95 -4.67
C ASN A 93 -13.97 5.96 -5.62
N ALA A 94 -12.86 5.35 -5.19
CA ALA A 94 -12.18 4.33 -5.96
C ALA A 94 -12.97 3.02 -6.11
N LEU A 95 -13.83 2.68 -5.15
CA LEU A 95 -14.77 1.55 -5.30
C LEU A 95 -15.92 1.90 -6.23
N ASP A 96 -16.47 3.11 -6.13
CA ASP A 96 -17.55 3.55 -7.02
C ASP A 96 -17.08 3.61 -8.48
N TRP A 97 -15.81 3.91 -8.72
CA TRP A 97 -15.18 3.87 -10.04
C TRP A 97 -15.16 2.47 -10.69
N LEU A 98 -15.31 1.39 -9.91
CA LEU A 98 -15.32 0.01 -10.43
C LEU A 98 -16.70 -0.44 -10.96
N LEU A 99 -17.75 0.36 -10.75
CA LEU A 99 -19.13 0.09 -11.20
C LEU A 99 -19.34 0.52 -12.64
#